data_AF-A0A7Y6PZU3-F1
#
_entry.id   AF-A0A7Y6PZU3-F1
#
_cell.length_a   1.000
_cell.length_b   1.000
_cell.length_c   1.000
_cell.angle_alpha   90.00
_cell.angle_beta   90.00
_cell.angle_gamma   90.00
#
_symmetry.space_group_name_H-M   'P 1'
#
loop_
_entity.id
_entity.type
_entity.pdbx_description
1 polymer ?
#
loop_
_entity_poly.entity_id
_entity_poly.type
_entity_poly.pdbx_seq_one_letter_code
_entity_poly.pdbx_strand_id
1 'polypeptide(L)'
;MPSPSISVVPPEPEITVEDPVRAEHRAVIELFANQLAKVAFPDVDAALLRRQAEEVRAEAIAVARAREALEAAQHKLADRTAVLGDTVARGLAYARIYADAQPDRHALAASIAALAAPMSTTPAAPPAKRRGRPPRQSAELFATPAAEEPGS
;
A
#
# COMPACT_ATOMS: atom_id res chain seq x y z
N MET A 1 11.27 -49.24 37.12
CA MET A 1 10.60 -49.08 35.81
C MET A 1 10.38 -47.59 35.59
N PRO A 2 11.26 -46.87 34.90
CA PRO A 2 11.05 -45.46 34.58
C PRO A 2 10.13 -45.31 33.36
N SER A 3 9.11 -44.47 33.48
CA SER A 3 8.21 -44.11 32.38
C SER A 3 8.95 -43.27 31.33
N PRO A 4 8.76 -43.51 30.02
CA PRO A 4 9.27 -42.60 29.00
C PRO A 4 8.41 -41.34 28.94
N SER A 5 9.01 -40.20 29.24
CA SER A 5 8.45 -38.88 28.94
C SER A 5 8.42 -38.69 27.43
N ILE A 6 7.22 -38.71 26.83
CA ILE A 6 7.02 -38.27 25.45
C ILE A 6 7.19 -36.75 25.45
N SER A 7 8.35 -36.30 24.96
CA SER A 7 8.60 -34.90 24.68
C SER A 7 7.73 -34.51 23.47
N VAL A 8 6.63 -33.82 23.74
CA VAL A 8 5.84 -33.17 22.70
C VAL A 8 6.68 -32.00 22.22
N VAL A 9 7.40 -32.21 21.12
CA VAL A 9 8.04 -31.14 20.36
C VAL A 9 6.90 -30.25 19.83
N PRO A 10 6.83 -28.97 20.22
CA PRO A 10 5.85 -28.06 19.65
C PRO A 10 6.16 -27.92 18.15
N PRO A 11 5.16 -28.00 17.25
CA PRO A 11 5.40 -27.77 15.83
C PRO A 11 5.94 -26.35 15.68
N GLU A 12 7.16 -26.23 15.14
CA GLU A 12 7.70 -24.95 14.71
C GLU A 12 6.66 -24.28 13.79
N PRO A 13 6.48 -22.95 13.88
CA PRO A 13 5.60 -22.26 12.95
C PRO A 13 6.21 -22.40 11.56
N GLU A 14 5.74 -23.38 10.80
CA GLU A 14 5.94 -23.42 9.36
C GLU A 14 5.38 -22.11 8.84
N ILE A 15 6.29 -21.18 8.52
CA ILE A 15 5.95 -19.99 7.77
C ILE A 15 5.43 -20.54 6.44
N THR A 16 4.12 -20.69 6.33
CA THR A 16 3.43 -20.99 5.09
C THR A 16 3.63 -19.76 4.21
N VAL A 17 4.76 -19.76 3.50
CA VAL A 17 4.97 -18.85 2.37
C VAL A 17 3.83 -19.16 1.41
N GLU A 18 2.81 -18.29 1.42
CA GLU A 18 1.66 -18.40 0.53
C GLU A 18 2.21 -18.48 -0.89
N ASP A 19 2.20 -19.68 -1.49
CA ASP A 19 2.82 -19.86 -2.80
C ASP A 19 2.01 -19.05 -3.83
N PRO A 20 2.65 -18.12 -4.54
CA PRO A 20 1.99 -17.14 -5.41
C PRO A 20 1.25 -17.80 -6.59
N VAL A 21 1.56 -19.06 -6.90
CA VAL A 21 0.84 -19.83 -7.91
C VAL A 21 -0.48 -20.28 -7.32
N ARG A 22 -1.61 -19.78 -7.84
CA ARG A 22 -2.95 -20.12 -7.33
C ARG A 22 -3.20 -21.64 -7.37
N ALA A 23 -4.01 -22.13 -6.43
CA ALA A 23 -4.29 -23.57 -6.29
C ALA A 23 -4.87 -24.18 -7.56
N GLU A 24 -5.72 -23.45 -8.29
CA GLU A 24 -6.32 -23.92 -9.53
C GLU A 24 -5.26 -24.14 -10.62
N HIS A 25 -4.25 -23.27 -10.69
CA HIS A 25 -3.15 -23.41 -11.65
C HIS A 25 -2.24 -24.60 -11.32
N ARG A 26 -2.00 -24.87 -10.03
CA ARG A 26 -1.23 -26.06 -9.61
C ARG A 26 -1.96 -27.34 -9.98
N ALA A 27 -3.28 -27.39 -9.78
CA ALA A 27 -4.09 -28.54 -10.17
C ALA A 27 -4.02 -28.80 -11.69
N VAL A 28 -4.01 -27.74 -12.51
CA VAL A 28 -3.81 -27.86 -13.97
C VAL A 28 -2.41 -28.38 -14.29
N ILE A 29 -1.36 -27.85 -13.64
CA ILE A 29 0.01 -28.34 -13.83
C ILE A 29 0.13 -29.83 -13.48
N GLU A 30 -0.49 -30.27 -12.38
CA GLU A 30 -0.53 -31.68 -12.00
C GLU A 30 -1.33 -32.55 -12.98
N LEU A 31 -2.44 -32.03 -13.51
CA LEU A 31 -3.23 -32.70 -14.53
C LEU A 31 -2.38 -32.95 -15.79
N PHE A 32 -1.67 -31.94 -16.27
CA PHE A 32 -0.75 -32.03 -17.42
C PHE A 32 0.42 -32.96 -17.15
N ALA A 33 0.95 -32.96 -15.93
CA ALA A 33 2.05 -33.82 -15.53
C ALA A 33 1.69 -35.30 -15.40
N ASN A 34 0.43 -35.60 -15.07
CA ASN A 34 0.00 -36.95 -14.72
C ASN A 34 -0.96 -37.54 -15.77
N GLN A 35 -2.19 -37.03 -15.84
CA GLN A 35 -3.25 -37.64 -16.63
C GLN A 35 -3.06 -37.38 -18.13
N LEU A 36 -2.50 -36.23 -18.49
CA LEU A 36 -2.26 -35.84 -19.87
C LEU A 36 -0.80 -36.05 -20.33
N ALA A 37 0.02 -36.74 -19.53
CA ALA A 37 1.45 -36.93 -19.83
C ALA A 37 1.73 -37.66 -21.16
N LYS A 38 0.76 -38.42 -21.68
CA LYS A 38 0.86 -39.17 -22.94
C LYS A 38 0.29 -38.42 -24.15
N VAL A 39 -0.31 -37.25 -23.94
CA VAL A 39 -0.96 -36.46 -24.98
C VAL A 39 -0.06 -35.27 -25.32
N ALA A 40 0.31 -35.14 -26.60
CA ALA A 40 1.05 -33.99 -27.08
C ALA A 40 0.06 -32.89 -27.48
N PHE A 41 0.11 -31.76 -26.79
CA PHE A 41 -0.58 -30.54 -27.20
C PHE A 41 0.41 -29.60 -27.90
N PRO A 42 -0.01 -28.89 -28.96
CA PRO A 42 0.79 -27.83 -29.51
C PRO A 42 0.93 -26.71 -28.47
N ASP A 43 2.16 -26.19 -28.34
CA ASP A 43 2.54 -25.02 -27.52
C ASP A 43 2.35 -25.13 -26.01
N VAL A 44 1.79 -26.23 -25.49
CA VAL A 44 1.53 -26.40 -24.05
C VAL A 44 1.94 -27.79 -23.61
N ASP A 45 2.86 -27.86 -22.65
CA ASP A 45 3.22 -29.10 -21.98
C ASP A 45 3.46 -28.87 -20.47
N ALA A 46 3.60 -29.98 -19.74
CA ALA A 46 3.82 -29.92 -18.29
C ALA A 46 5.14 -29.23 -17.91
N ALA A 47 6.17 -29.29 -18.75
CA ALA A 47 7.46 -28.67 -18.48
C ALA A 47 7.39 -27.15 -18.60
N LEU A 48 6.71 -26.65 -19.64
CA LEU A 48 6.45 -25.24 -19.85
C LEU A 48 5.62 -24.65 -18.70
N LEU A 49 4.52 -25.31 -18.32
CA LEU A 49 3.67 -24.83 -17.23
C LEU A 49 4.40 -24.83 -15.88
N ARG A 50 5.24 -25.83 -15.61
CA ARG A 50 6.10 -25.86 -14.40
C ARG A 50 7.12 -24.73 -14.40
N ARG A 51 7.78 -24.50 -15.54
CA ARG A 51 8.74 -23.41 -15.68
C ARG A 51 8.09 -22.06 -15.44
N GLN A 52 6.91 -21.81 -16.02
CA GLN A 52 6.18 -20.56 -15.78
C GLN A 52 5.78 -20.40 -14.31
N ALA A 53 5.36 -21.49 -13.64
CA ALA A 53 5.08 -21.46 -12.20
C ALA A 53 6.33 -21.15 -11.36
N GLU A 54 7.49 -21.68 -11.72
CA GLU A 54 8.76 -21.36 -11.08
C GLU A 54 9.18 -19.91 -11.31
N GLU A 55 9.01 -19.37 -12.52
CA GLU A 55 9.25 -17.96 -12.84
C GLU A 55 8.37 -17.04 -11.99
N VAL A 56 7.08 -17.36 -11.83
CA VAL A 56 6.16 -16.62 -10.94
C VAL A 56 6.63 -16.64 -9.49
N ARG A 57 7.11 -17.79 -8.99
CA ARG A 57 7.65 -17.90 -7.63
C ARG A 57 8.93 -17.08 -7.46
N ALA A 58 9.82 -17.12 -8.43
CA ALA A 58 11.05 -16.32 -8.41
C ALA A 58 10.73 -14.82 -8.36
N GLU A 59 9.76 -14.37 -9.15
CA GLU A 59 9.33 -12.96 -9.16
C GLU A 59 8.67 -12.56 -7.84
N ALA A 60 7.86 -13.43 -7.24
CA ALA A 60 7.27 -13.15 -5.93
C ALA A 60 8.34 -12.99 -4.83
N ILE A 61 9.40 -13.79 -4.87
CA ILE A 61 10.55 -13.64 -3.96
C ILE A 61 11.25 -12.31 -4.22
N ALA A 62 11.44 -11.91 -5.48
CA ALA A 62 12.04 -10.62 -5.83
C ALA A 62 11.20 -9.45 -5.30
N VAL A 63 9.88 -9.52 -5.42
CA VAL A 63 8.95 -8.52 -4.88
C VAL A 63 9.03 -8.46 -3.35
N ALA A 64 9.07 -9.61 -2.67
CA ALA A 64 9.20 -9.65 -1.21
C ALA A 64 10.49 -8.95 -0.74
N ARG A 65 11.63 -9.27 -1.37
CA ARG A 65 12.92 -8.61 -1.08
C ARG A 65 12.89 -7.10 -1.35
N ALA A 66 12.25 -6.69 -2.43
CA ALA A 66 12.12 -5.27 -2.76
C ALA A 66 11.27 -4.52 -1.72
N ARG A 67 10.21 -5.14 -1.20
CA ARG A 67 9.38 -4.58 -0.12
C ARG A 67 10.17 -4.42 1.18
N GLU A 68 10.92 -5.44 1.58
CA GLU A 68 11.81 -5.34 2.76
C GLU A 68 12.84 -4.22 2.60
N ALA A 69 13.44 -4.09 1.41
CA ALA A 69 14.39 -3.01 1.12
C ALA A 69 13.73 -1.63 1.17
N LEU A 70 12.49 -1.51 0.70
CA LEU A 70 11.71 -0.27 0.76
C LEU A 70 11.40 0.12 2.21
N GLU A 71 10.92 -0.81 3.02
CA GLU A 71 10.63 -0.57 4.44
C GLU A 71 11.90 -0.12 5.19
N ALA A 72 13.02 -0.79 4.95
CA ALA A 72 14.31 -0.40 5.52
C ALA A 72 14.75 1.01 5.07
N ALA A 73 14.52 1.38 3.81
CA ALA A 73 14.82 2.72 3.30
C ALA A 73 13.93 3.80 3.93
N GLN A 74 12.64 3.49 4.13
CA GLN A 74 11.69 4.39 4.78
C GLN A 74 12.07 4.65 6.25
N HIS A 75 12.44 3.61 6.99
CA HIS A 75 12.94 3.77 8.36
C HIS A 75 14.19 4.66 8.41
N LYS A 76 15.18 4.40 7.54
CA LYS A 76 16.39 5.25 7.46
C LYS A 76 16.07 6.70 7.10
N LEU A 77 15.07 6.93 6.24
CA LEU A 77 14.63 8.28 5.90
C LEU A 77 14.00 8.97 7.11
N ALA A 78 13.12 8.28 7.84
CA ALA A 78 12.49 8.80 9.04
C ALA A 78 13.55 9.17 10.10
N ASP A 79 14.50 8.27 10.37
CA ASP A 79 15.59 8.50 11.32
C ASP A 79 16.43 9.73 10.95
N ARG A 80 16.85 9.84 9.67
CA ARG A 80 17.63 10.99 9.19
C ARG A 80 16.85 12.29 9.27
N THR A 81 15.55 12.24 9.00
CA THR A 81 14.67 13.41 9.08
C THR A 81 14.50 13.86 10.53
N ALA A 82 14.39 12.94 11.48
CA ALA A 82 14.34 13.25 12.92
C ALA A 82 15.64 13.93 13.39
N VAL A 83 16.80 13.35 13.04
CA VAL A 83 18.12 13.94 13.38
C VAL A 83 18.29 15.34 12.79
N LEU A 84 17.83 15.54 11.55
CA LEU A 84 17.83 16.86 10.93
C LEU A 84 16.91 17.82 11.70
N GLY A 85 15.70 17.40 12.05
CA GLY A 85 14.75 18.18 12.84
C GLY A 85 15.34 18.65 14.17
N ASP A 86 15.97 17.74 14.92
CA ASP A 86 16.62 18.07 16.20
C ASP A 86 17.78 19.06 16.02
N THR A 87 18.52 18.95 14.92
CA THR A 87 19.64 19.85 14.62
C THR A 87 19.14 21.23 14.23
N VAL A 88 18.08 21.31 13.41
CA VAL A 88 17.42 22.57 13.05
C VAL A 88 16.82 23.24 14.29
N ALA A 89 16.15 22.49 15.17
CA ALA A 89 15.58 23.00 16.41
C ALA A 89 16.66 23.61 17.33
N ARG A 90 17.78 22.90 17.52
CA ARG A 90 18.93 23.41 18.28
C ARG A 90 19.55 24.64 17.63
N GLY A 91 19.71 24.64 16.30
CA GLY A 91 20.22 25.78 15.54
C GLY A 91 19.35 27.03 15.72
N LEU A 92 18.03 26.88 15.65
CA LEU A 92 17.08 27.97 15.89
C LEU A 92 17.15 28.46 17.35
N ALA A 93 17.30 27.56 18.33
CA ALA A 93 17.47 27.96 19.72
C ALA A 93 18.73 28.80 19.93
N TYR A 94 19.87 28.42 19.33
CA TYR A 94 21.09 29.22 19.38
C TYR A 94 20.94 30.57 18.67
N ALA A 95 20.29 30.59 17.52
CA ALA A 95 20.02 31.83 16.79
C ALA A 95 19.17 32.81 17.60
N ARG A 96 18.18 32.30 18.37
CA ARG A 96 17.36 33.12 19.29
C ARG A 96 18.21 33.75 20.38
N ILE A 97 19.00 32.95 21.11
CA ILE A 97 19.87 33.44 22.19
C ILE A 97 20.84 34.51 21.64
N TYR A 98 21.37 34.29 20.45
CA TYR A 98 22.28 35.24 19.80
C TYR A 98 21.58 36.55 19.39
N ALA A 99 20.35 36.48 18.90
CA ALA A 99 19.57 37.66 18.55
C ALA A 99 19.14 38.45 19.81
N ASP A 100 18.76 37.76 20.89
CA ASP A 100 18.37 38.39 22.16
C ASP A 100 19.55 39.13 22.83
N ALA A 101 20.78 38.66 22.64
CA ALA A 101 21.98 39.31 23.13
C ALA A 101 22.35 40.61 22.37
N GLN A 102 21.70 40.90 21.23
CA GLN A 102 21.96 42.10 20.43
C GLN A 102 20.66 42.86 20.08
N PRO A 103 20.27 43.85 20.89
CA PRO A 103 18.98 44.54 20.74
C PRO A 103 18.80 45.23 19.38
N ASP A 104 19.88 45.63 18.70
CA ASP A 104 19.81 46.29 17.38
C ASP A 104 19.42 45.33 16.23
N ARG A 105 19.24 44.03 16.49
CA ARG A 105 18.98 42.99 15.47
C ARG A 105 17.53 42.51 15.40
N HIS A 106 16.59 43.45 15.53
CA HIS A 106 15.16 43.16 15.44
C HIS A 106 14.74 42.41 14.17
N ALA A 107 15.35 42.71 13.02
CA ALA A 107 15.07 42.00 11.76
C ALA A 107 15.48 40.52 11.80
N LEU A 108 16.59 40.20 12.47
CA LEU A 108 17.05 38.83 12.66
C LEU A 108 16.10 38.06 13.59
N ALA A 109 15.73 38.66 14.72
CA ALA A 109 14.77 38.06 15.65
C ALA A 109 13.41 37.76 14.99
N ALA A 110 12.90 38.68 14.17
CA ALA A 110 11.67 38.48 13.40
C ALA A 110 11.76 37.30 12.41
N SER A 111 12.90 37.16 11.71
CA SER A 111 13.11 36.05 10.77
C SER A 111 13.14 34.68 11.46
N ILE A 112 13.76 34.60 12.63
CA ILE A 112 13.84 33.36 13.42
C ILE A 112 12.45 32.99 14.01
N ALA A 113 11.68 33.99 14.43
CA ALA A 113 10.30 33.77 14.89
C ALA A 113 9.40 33.24 13.76
N ALA A 114 9.53 33.77 12.55
CA ALA A 114 8.76 33.30 11.39
C ALA A 114 9.08 31.84 11.02
N LEU A 115 10.35 31.42 11.10
CA LEU A 115 10.78 30.05 10.82
C LEU A 115 10.33 29.02 11.86
N ALA A 116 10.05 29.47 13.07
CA ALA A 116 9.65 28.60 14.17
C ALA A 116 8.16 28.62 14.48
N ALA A 117 7.40 29.48 13.79
CA ALA A 117 5.95 29.37 13.79
C ALA A 117 5.62 27.97 13.23
N PRO A 118 4.80 27.15 13.93
CA PRO A 118 4.29 25.95 13.31
C PRO A 118 3.61 26.42 12.03
N MET A 119 4.03 25.88 10.88
CA MET A 119 3.26 26.02 9.65
C MET A 119 1.88 25.45 9.98
N SER A 120 0.98 26.33 10.40
CA SER A 120 -0.44 26.09 10.43
C SER A 120 -0.76 25.71 9.00
N THR A 121 -0.80 24.41 8.73
CA THR A 121 -1.61 23.86 7.66
C THR A 121 -2.98 24.44 7.94
N THR A 122 -3.32 25.56 7.29
CA THR A 122 -4.64 26.11 7.37
C THR A 122 -5.55 24.96 6.96
N PRO A 123 -6.43 24.45 7.84
CA PRO A 123 -7.34 23.41 7.45
C PRO A 123 -8.17 24.02 6.33
N ALA A 124 -8.13 23.40 5.15
CA ALA A 124 -9.06 23.69 4.08
C ALA A 124 -10.47 23.75 4.71
N ALA A 125 -11.13 24.89 4.54
CA ALA A 125 -12.42 25.17 5.14
C ALA A 125 -13.37 23.96 4.96
N PRO A 126 -14.08 23.53 6.02
CA PRO A 126 -15.00 22.40 5.89
C PRO A 126 -16.11 22.75 4.90
N PRO A 127 -16.51 21.83 3.99
CA PRO A 127 -17.60 22.09 3.06
C PRO A 127 -18.88 22.35 3.86
N ALA A 128 -19.52 23.49 3.57
CA ALA A 128 -20.75 23.92 4.23
C ALA A 128 -21.81 22.82 4.17
N LYS A 129 -22.29 22.39 5.33
CA LYS A 129 -23.43 21.47 5.49
C LYS A 129 -24.65 22.09 4.80
N ARG A 130 -24.99 21.62 3.60
CA ARG A 130 -26.30 21.89 2.97
C ARG A 130 -27.36 21.10 3.73
N ARG A 131 -27.93 21.71 4.77
CA ARG A 131 -29.17 21.27 5.40
C ARG A 131 -30.33 21.55 4.44
N GLY A 132 -31.08 20.50 4.12
CA GLY A 132 -32.51 20.57 3.80
C GLY A 132 -32.91 21.18 2.45
N ARG A 133 -32.71 20.45 1.35
CA ARG A 133 -33.60 20.57 0.19
C ARG A 133 -34.34 19.22 0.03
N PRO A 134 -35.68 19.17 0.17
CA PRO A 134 -36.41 17.93 0.04
C PRO A 134 -36.34 17.41 -1.41
N PRO A 135 -36.20 16.09 -1.63
CA PRO A 135 -36.14 15.53 -2.97
C PRO A 135 -37.51 15.53 -3.62
N ARG A 136 -37.65 16.20 -4.77
CA ARG A 136 -38.76 15.95 -5.71
C ARG A 136 -38.47 14.63 -6.43
N GLN A 137 -39.13 13.56 -5.99
CA GLN A 137 -39.62 12.51 -6.88
C GLN A 137 -40.64 13.19 -7.84
N SER A 138 -40.82 12.83 -9.10
CA SER A 138 -40.72 11.57 -9.83
C SER A 138 -41.02 11.89 -11.31
N ALA A 139 -40.69 10.94 -12.21
CA ALA A 139 -41.42 10.58 -13.44
C ALA A 139 -41.80 11.74 -14.41
N GLU A 140 -41.42 11.75 -15.68
CA GLU A 140 -41.71 10.74 -16.70
C GLU A 140 -40.80 11.04 -17.90
N LEU A 141 -39.99 10.07 -18.34
CA LEU A 141 -39.28 10.14 -19.64
C LEU A 141 -39.19 8.77 -20.31
N PHE A 142 -40.00 7.82 -19.86
CA PHE A 142 -40.27 6.55 -20.52
C PHE A 142 -41.75 6.50 -20.90
N ALA A 143 -42.09 7.24 -21.95
CA ALA A 143 -43.30 7.03 -22.72
C ALA A 143 -42.94 7.10 -24.20
N THR A 144 -42.50 5.97 -24.73
CA THR A 144 -42.61 5.65 -26.16
C THR A 144 -43.61 4.51 -26.28
N PRO A 145 -44.80 4.79 -26.82
CA PRO A 145 -45.42 3.89 -27.78
C PRO A 145 -45.75 4.69 -29.05
N ALA A 146 -45.18 4.30 -30.19
CA ALA A 146 -45.77 3.37 -31.15
C ALA A 146 -46.67 4.10 -32.16
N ALA A 147 -46.24 3.99 -33.42
CA ALA A 147 -46.87 4.51 -34.61
C ALA A 147 -48.35 4.10 -34.71
N GLU A 148 -49.20 5.08 -35.02
CA GLU A 148 -50.57 4.88 -35.45
C GLU A 148 -50.68 5.38 -36.89
N GLU A 149 -50.93 4.45 -37.81
CA GLU A 149 -51.35 4.72 -39.18
C GLU A 149 -52.74 5.37 -39.20
N PRO A 150 -53.03 6.24 -40.18
CA PRO A 150 -54.39 6.44 -40.63
C PRO A 150 -54.55 5.97 -42.07
N GLY A 151 -55.39 4.96 -42.25
CA GLY A 151 -56.06 4.70 -43.52
C GLY A 151 -57.23 5.66 -43.74
N SER A 152 -57.31 6.20 -44.95
CA SER A 152 -58.55 6.51 -45.69
C SER A 152 -58.22 6.56 -47.17
#